data_AF-A0A3M1B0D4-F1
#
_entry.id   AF-A0A3M1B0D4-F1
#
_cell.length_a   1.000
_cell.length_b   1.000
_cell.length_c   1.000
_cell.angle_alpha   90.00
_cell.angle_beta   90.00
_cell.angle_gamma   90.00
#
_symmetry.space_group_name_H-M   'P 1'
#
loop_
_entity.id
_entity.type
_entity.pdbx_description
1 polymer ?
#
loop_
_entity_poly.entity_id
_entity_poly.type
_entity_poly.pdbx_seq_one_letter_code
_entity_poly.pdbx_strand_id
1 'polypeptide(L)'
;MKTLKSLWLVPALAFMLAVVACQKSDLVQPGNDTSSDETLSLDKEYGGFTTSDELPGFGDTNILTDFSEDEPVTDQAVSDAEAILTSDQVPAYFVRITWGHLEFDSTATEVVDWSGFAEVNKGTLGVLKLIRFEHATDHLNLPRESRTRVDFTSQTTVHYDGL
;
A
#
# COMPACT_ATOMS: atom_id res chain seq x y z
N MET A 1 7.26 76.04 3.56
CA MET A 1 6.62 75.34 4.70
C MET A 1 6.44 73.88 4.31
N LYS A 2 7.49 73.07 4.50
CA LYS A 2 7.61 71.98 5.48
C LYS A 2 6.50 70.91 5.37
N THR A 3 6.90 69.86 4.66
CA THR A 3 6.38 68.49 4.60
C THR A 3 6.09 67.91 5.98
N LEU A 4 4.82 67.62 6.27
CA LEU A 4 4.41 66.93 7.51
C LEU A 4 3.15 66.08 7.25
N LYS A 5 3.19 65.19 6.25
CA LYS A 5 2.09 64.23 6.00
C LYS A 5 2.55 62.77 5.79
N SER A 6 3.86 62.51 5.84
CA SER A 6 4.42 61.17 5.57
C SER A 6 4.62 60.29 6.83
N LEU A 7 4.49 60.87 8.04
CA LEU A 7 4.86 60.17 9.29
C LEU A 7 3.76 59.23 9.85
N TRP A 8 2.58 59.18 9.22
CA TRP A 8 1.46 58.34 9.68
C TRP A 8 1.19 57.12 8.80
N LEU A 9 1.87 56.98 7.66
CA LEU A 9 1.69 55.83 6.76
C LEU A 9 2.45 54.58 7.25
N VAL A 10 3.58 54.77 7.92
CA VAL A 10 4.43 53.68 8.43
C VAL A 10 3.75 52.88 9.56
N PRO A 11 3.12 53.48 10.60
CA PRO A 11 2.45 52.70 11.63
C PRO A 11 1.18 52.00 11.11
N ALA A 12 0.48 52.60 10.13
CA ALA A 12 -0.72 51.99 9.53
C ALA A 12 -0.39 50.74 8.70
N LEU A 13 0.71 50.76 7.95
CA LEU A 13 1.17 49.61 7.17
C LEU A 13 1.69 48.48 8.06
N ALA A 14 2.39 48.80 9.16
CA ALA A 14 2.85 47.82 10.13
C ALA A 14 1.68 47.14 10.87
N PHE A 15 0.59 47.88 11.14
CA PHE A 15 -0.61 47.31 11.75
C PHE A 15 -1.38 46.40 10.78
N MET A 16 -1.45 46.73 9.48
CA MET A 16 -2.03 45.82 8.48
C MET A 16 -1.22 44.52 8.32
N LEU A 17 0.10 44.57 8.35
CA LEU A 17 0.96 43.38 8.27
C LEU A 17 0.83 42.46 9.50
N ALA A 18 0.56 43.02 10.68
CA ALA A 18 0.38 42.24 11.90
C ALA A 18 -0.93 41.44 11.92
N VAL A 19 -1.99 41.89 11.24
CA VAL A 19 -3.29 41.20 11.20
C VAL A 19 -3.29 40.03 10.21
N VAL A 20 -2.49 40.08 9.14
CA VAL A 20 -2.37 38.97 8.17
C VAL A 20 -1.49 37.84 8.73
N ALA A 21 -0.55 38.13 9.61
CA ALA A 21 0.34 37.12 10.22
C ALA A 21 -0.33 36.25 11.30
N CYS A 22 -1.58 36.54 11.68
CA CYS A 22 -2.36 35.75 12.62
C CYS A 22 -3.62 35.12 11.97
N GLN A 23 -3.68 35.02 10.64
CA GLN A 23 -4.50 34.00 10.04
C GLN A 23 -3.77 32.67 10.23
N LYS A 24 -4.08 32.00 11.33
CA LYS A 24 -3.93 30.56 11.48
C LYS A 24 -4.56 29.97 10.23
N SER A 25 -3.74 29.60 9.26
CA SER A 25 -4.17 28.71 8.21
C SER A 25 -4.71 27.51 8.96
N ASP A 26 -6.03 27.32 8.91
CA ASP A 26 -6.61 26.02 9.21
C ASP A 26 -5.86 25.09 8.26
N LEU A 27 -4.88 24.37 8.85
CA LEU A 27 -4.27 23.23 8.22
C LEU A 27 -5.45 22.46 7.67
N VAL A 28 -5.43 22.20 6.35
CA VAL A 28 -6.36 21.26 5.73
C VAL A 28 -6.40 20.08 6.68
N GLN A 29 -7.51 19.98 7.41
CA GLN A 29 -7.75 18.87 8.29
C GLN A 29 -7.72 17.70 7.31
N PRO A 30 -6.77 16.74 7.45
CA PRO A 30 -6.89 15.53 6.67
C PRO A 30 -8.32 15.05 6.88
N GLY A 31 -8.93 14.65 5.77
CA GLY A 31 -10.36 14.39 5.68
C GLY A 31 -10.85 13.64 6.90
N ASN A 32 -12.11 13.91 7.22
CA ASN A 32 -12.90 13.27 8.25
C ASN A 32 -12.95 11.74 8.04
N ASP A 33 -11.82 11.06 8.21
CA ASP A 33 -11.72 9.65 8.48
C ASP A 33 -12.22 9.52 9.89
N THR A 34 -13.34 8.85 10.01
CA THR A 34 -13.99 8.57 11.27
C THR A 34 -13.22 7.42 11.93
N SER A 35 -11.93 7.62 12.20
CA SER A 35 -11.25 6.88 13.27
C SER A 35 -11.56 7.64 14.55
N SER A 36 -12.21 6.94 15.46
CA SER A 36 -12.62 7.42 16.77
C SER A 36 -11.58 8.37 17.40
N ASP A 37 -12.06 9.48 17.97
CA ASP A 37 -11.35 10.35 18.90
C ASP A 37 -10.75 9.54 20.08
N GLU A 38 -9.67 8.80 19.84
CA GLU A 38 -8.85 8.16 20.87
C GLU A 38 -7.90 9.24 21.41
N THR A 39 -8.47 10.18 22.16
CA THR A 39 -7.69 11.20 22.85
C THR A 39 -6.79 10.52 23.88
N LEU A 40 -5.48 10.55 23.62
CA LEU A 40 -4.41 10.09 24.52
C LEU A 40 -4.69 10.56 25.96
N SER A 41 -5.15 9.63 26.79
CA SER A 41 -5.55 9.87 28.17
C SER A 41 -4.38 9.56 29.08
N LEU A 42 -3.48 10.53 29.27
CA LEU A 42 -2.26 10.40 30.09
C LEU A 42 -2.54 10.05 31.56
N ASP A 43 -3.79 10.20 32.02
CA ASP A 43 -4.23 9.84 33.37
C ASP A 43 -4.60 8.35 33.52
N LYS A 44 -4.62 7.56 32.44
CA LYS A 44 -4.92 6.12 32.44
C LYS A 44 -3.63 5.29 32.30
N GLU A 45 -3.65 4.07 32.85
CA GLU A 45 -2.50 3.16 32.95
C GLU A 45 -1.76 2.89 31.64
N TYR A 46 -2.46 2.97 30.50
CA TYR A 46 -1.89 2.82 29.15
C TYR A 46 -2.24 3.98 28.22
N GLY A 47 -2.40 5.20 28.74
CA GLY A 47 -2.71 6.34 27.89
C GLY A 47 -4.10 6.28 27.25
N GLY A 48 -4.99 5.41 27.73
CA GLY A 48 -6.31 5.14 27.13
C GLY A 48 -6.35 3.91 26.21
N PHE A 49 -5.19 3.38 25.82
CA PHE A 49 -5.11 2.18 24.99
C PHE A 49 -5.35 0.90 25.80
N THR A 50 -5.69 -0.18 25.10
CA THR A 50 -5.87 -1.51 25.68
C THR A 50 -4.85 -2.47 25.11
N THR A 51 -4.65 -3.62 25.77
CA THR A 51 -3.75 -4.67 25.27
C THR A 51 -4.46 -5.71 24.40
N SER A 52 -5.73 -5.49 24.07
CA SER A 52 -6.44 -6.35 23.14
C SER A 52 -5.99 -6.08 21.71
N ASP A 53 -6.10 -7.10 20.87
CA ASP A 53 -5.79 -6.98 19.45
C ASP A 53 -6.68 -5.89 18.80
N GLU A 54 -6.04 -5.01 18.03
CA GLU A 54 -6.73 -4.00 17.22
C GLU A 54 -7.61 -4.67 16.17
N LEU A 55 -8.68 -3.97 15.75
CA LEU A 55 -9.46 -4.43 14.61
C LEU A 55 -8.58 -4.48 13.35
N PRO A 56 -8.84 -5.40 12.39
CA PRO A 56 -8.16 -5.40 11.10
C PRO A 56 -8.21 -4.01 10.44
N GLY A 57 -7.08 -3.57 9.85
CA GLY A 57 -6.95 -2.22 9.31
C GLY A 57 -7.11 -1.10 10.33
N PHE A 58 -6.96 -1.37 11.63
CA PHE A 58 -7.27 -0.43 12.72
C PHE A 58 -8.73 0.07 12.67
N GLY A 59 -9.65 -0.74 12.14
CA GLY A 59 -11.04 -0.36 11.92
C GLY A 59 -11.28 0.52 10.68
N ASP A 60 -10.23 0.85 9.92
CA ASP A 60 -10.33 1.57 8.66
C ASP A 60 -10.50 0.61 7.48
N THR A 61 -11.65 0.69 6.82
CA THR A 61 -11.97 -0.12 5.65
C THR A 61 -11.11 0.22 4.43
N ASN A 62 -10.63 1.46 4.32
CA ASN A 62 -9.79 1.89 3.19
C ASN A 62 -8.41 1.22 3.27
N ILE A 63 -7.84 1.10 4.47
CA ILE A 63 -6.58 0.38 4.68
C ILE A 63 -6.73 -1.10 4.29
N LEU A 64 -7.86 -1.71 4.64
CA LEU A 64 -8.14 -3.10 4.27
C LEU A 64 -8.29 -3.29 2.75
N THR A 65 -8.84 -2.31 2.03
CA THR A 65 -8.94 -2.39 0.57
C THR A 65 -7.61 -2.15 -0.13
N ASP A 66 -6.78 -1.24 0.38
CA ASP A 66 -5.50 -0.87 -0.24
C ASP A 66 -4.38 -1.89 0.04
N PHE A 67 -4.53 -2.64 1.13
CA PHE A 67 -3.61 -3.69 1.57
C PHE A 67 -4.34 -5.04 1.64
N SER A 68 -5.02 -5.42 0.55
CA SER A 68 -5.58 -6.76 0.41
C SER A 68 -4.52 -7.83 0.72
N GLU A 69 -4.95 -8.87 1.44
CA GLU A 69 -4.06 -9.99 1.75
C GLU A 69 -3.63 -10.72 0.47
N ASP A 70 -2.45 -11.33 0.50
CA ASP A 70 -1.98 -12.16 -0.60
C ASP A 70 -2.99 -13.30 -0.87
N GLU A 71 -3.49 -13.38 -2.09
CA GLU A 71 -4.52 -14.32 -2.46
C GLU A 71 -3.92 -15.72 -2.67
N PRO A 72 -4.40 -16.75 -1.94
CA PRO A 72 -3.93 -18.11 -2.16
C PRO A 72 -4.38 -18.62 -3.52
N VAL A 73 -3.48 -19.30 -4.23
CA VAL A 73 -3.76 -19.84 -5.56
C VAL A 73 -3.97 -21.35 -5.49
N THR A 74 -5.06 -21.82 -6.09
CA THR A 74 -5.23 -23.25 -6.38
C THR A 74 -4.63 -23.56 -7.74
N ASP A 75 -3.31 -23.75 -7.79
CA ASP A 75 -2.60 -24.14 -9.02
C ASP A 75 -2.67 -25.66 -9.21
N GLN A 76 -3.25 -26.11 -10.33
CA GLN A 76 -3.41 -27.54 -10.64
C GLN A 76 -2.07 -28.30 -10.73
N ALA A 77 -0.99 -27.63 -11.13
CA ALA A 77 0.34 -28.23 -11.15
C ALA A 77 0.86 -28.57 -9.74
N VAL A 78 0.22 -27.97 -8.73
CA VAL A 78 0.49 -28.08 -7.30
C VAL A 78 -0.74 -28.62 -6.58
N SER A 79 -1.61 -29.38 -7.26
CA SER A 79 -2.79 -30.00 -6.62
C SER A 79 -2.48 -30.86 -5.39
N ASP A 80 -1.20 -31.25 -5.22
CA ASP A 80 -0.64 -31.91 -4.04
C ASP A 80 0.26 -31.00 -3.19
N ALA A 81 0.10 -29.67 -3.22
CA ALA A 81 1.00 -28.69 -2.59
C ALA A 81 1.31 -29.07 -1.14
N GLU A 82 0.28 -29.31 -0.33
CA GLU A 82 0.46 -29.70 1.07
C GLU A 82 1.20 -31.03 1.24
N ALA A 83 1.01 -32.00 0.34
CA ALA A 83 1.71 -33.28 0.37
C ALA A 83 3.17 -33.16 -0.09
N ILE A 84 3.48 -32.24 -1.01
CA ILE A 84 4.86 -31.95 -1.45
C ILE A 84 5.60 -31.19 -0.34
N LEU A 85 4.94 -30.21 0.29
CA LEU A 85 5.49 -29.40 1.37
C LEU A 85 5.81 -30.21 2.64
N THR A 86 5.12 -31.33 2.83
CA THR A 86 5.31 -32.25 3.97
C THR A 86 6.18 -33.47 3.64
N SER A 87 6.64 -33.60 2.40
CA SER A 87 7.45 -34.74 1.95
C SER A 87 8.94 -34.48 2.14
N ASP A 88 9.60 -35.28 2.98
CA ASP A 88 11.07 -35.27 3.13
C ASP A 88 11.81 -35.81 1.88
N GLN A 89 11.09 -36.31 0.87
CA GLN A 89 11.69 -36.97 -0.29
C GLN A 89 12.03 -36.01 -1.44
N VAL A 90 11.45 -34.80 -1.46
CA VAL A 90 11.65 -33.83 -2.53
C VAL A 90 12.09 -32.50 -1.92
N PRO A 91 13.29 -31.98 -2.23
CA PRO A 91 13.68 -30.67 -1.76
C PRO A 91 12.76 -29.60 -2.36
N ALA A 92 12.00 -28.93 -1.51
CA ALA A 92 11.17 -27.79 -1.88
C ALA A 92 11.90 -26.47 -1.59
N TYR A 93 11.78 -25.51 -2.51
CA TYR A 93 12.31 -24.17 -2.36
C TYR A 93 11.18 -23.17 -2.53
N PHE A 94 11.16 -22.15 -1.68
CA PHE A 94 10.21 -21.06 -1.75
C PHE A 94 10.93 -19.83 -2.22
N VAL A 95 10.42 -19.25 -3.31
CA VAL A 95 10.95 -18.02 -3.89
C VAL A 95 9.76 -17.08 -4.03
N ARG A 96 9.95 -15.85 -3.56
CA ARG A 96 9.02 -14.76 -3.79
C ARG A 96 9.60 -13.86 -4.87
N ILE A 97 8.80 -13.56 -5.89
CA ILE A 97 9.20 -12.68 -6.99
C ILE A 97 8.23 -11.50 -7.01
N THR A 98 8.75 -10.29 -6.88
CA THR A 98 7.95 -9.05 -6.88
C THR A 98 8.46 -8.08 -7.92
N TRP A 99 7.57 -7.31 -8.53
CA TRP A 99 7.89 -6.32 -9.56
C TRP A 99 6.97 -5.10 -9.46
N GLY A 100 7.38 -3.97 -10.05
CA GLY A 100 6.69 -2.67 -9.91
C GLY A 100 7.31 -1.78 -8.82
N HIS A 101 6.50 -0.88 -8.26
CA HIS A 101 6.93 0.10 -7.26
C HIS A 101 6.84 -0.46 -5.83
N LEU A 102 7.98 -0.90 -5.29
CA LEU A 102 8.07 -1.42 -3.90
C LEU A 102 7.84 -0.33 -2.84
N GLU A 103 8.15 0.92 -3.18
CA GLU A 103 7.82 2.09 -2.38
C GLU A 103 6.67 2.83 -3.06
N PHE A 104 5.67 3.25 -2.27
CA PHE A 104 4.54 3.99 -2.80
C PHE A 104 4.98 5.31 -3.43
N ASP A 105 4.61 5.52 -4.69
CA ASP A 105 4.84 6.75 -5.42
C ASP A 105 3.51 7.31 -5.94
N SER A 106 2.98 8.32 -5.25
CA SER A 106 1.72 8.98 -5.64
C SER A 106 1.81 9.76 -6.95
N THR A 107 3.01 9.94 -7.50
CA THR A 107 3.22 10.68 -8.75
C THR A 107 3.28 9.77 -9.97
N ALA A 108 3.38 8.45 -9.77
CA ALA A 108 3.32 7.48 -10.84
C ALA A 108 1.91 7.46 -11.45
N THR A 109 1.84 7.78 -12.74
CA THR A 109 0.56 7.84 -13.50
C THR A 109 0.57 6.93 -14.73
N GLU A 110 1.74 6.40 -15.09
CA GLU A 110 1.91 5.51 -16.22
C GLU A 110 1.72 4.05 -15.78
N VAL A 111 0.92 3.30 -16.53
CA VAL A 111 0.76 1.85 -16.34
C VAL A 111 1.95 1.14 -16.98
N VAL A 112 2.60 0.27 -16.21
CA VAL A 112 3.70 -0.58 -16.68
C VAL A 112 3.20 -2.01 -16.81
N ASP A 113 3.36 -2.59 -18.00
CA ASP A 113 3.03 -3.98 -18.28
C ASP A 113 4.21 -4.90 -17.94
N TRP A 114 3.96 -5.85 -17.05
CA TRP A 114 4.91 -6.86 -16.58
C TRP A 114 4.56 -8.27 -17.05
N SER A 115 3.60 -8.40 -17.97
CA SER A 115 3.16 -9.68 -18.51
C SER A 115 4.34 -10.52 -19.00
N GLY A 116 4.40 -11.76 -18.58
CA GLY A 116 5.58 -12.58 -18.78
C GLY A 116 5.42 -14.01 -18.27
N PHE A 117 6.55 -14.61 -17.92
CA PHE A 117 6.58 -15.97 -17.43
C PHE A 117 7.74 -16.22 -16.45
N ALA A 118 7.52 -17.17 -15.54
CA ALA A 118 8.54 -17.78 -14.71
C ALA A 118 8.74 -19.23 -15.14
N GLU A 119 9.99 -19.67 -15.24
CA GLU A 119 10.33 -21.03 -15.70
C GLU A 119 11.51 -21.64 -14.92
N VAL A 120 11.43 -22.95 -14.71
CA VAL A 120 12.52 -23.76 -14.16
C VAL A 120 13.00 -24.80 -15.17
N ASN A 121 14.31 -25.06 -15.21
CA ASN A 121 14.88 -26.03 -16.15
C ASN A 121 14.48 -27.49 -15.83
N LYS A 122 14.21 -27.80 -14.56
CA LYS A 122 13.86 -29.14 -14.08
C LYS A 122 12.96 -29.04 -12.85
N GLY A 123 12.09 -30.03 -12.67
CA GLY A 123 11.18 -30.13 -11.52
C GLY A 123 9.78 -29.65 -11.86
N THR A 124 9.08 -29.09 -10.87
CA THR A 124 7.75 -28.49 -11.03
C THR A 124 7.79 -27.11 -10.40
N LEU A 125 7.30 -26.12 -11.13
CA LEU A 125 7.08 -24.77 -10.63
C LEU A 125 5.61 -24.64 -10.26
N GLY A 126 5.33 -24.17 -9.06
CA GLY A 126 4.00 -23.96 -8.53
C GLY A 126 3.82 -22.57 -7.97
N VAL A 127 2.66 -21.95 -8.22
CA VAL A 127 2.31 -20.68 -7.57
C VAL A 127 1.50 -20.97 -6.32
N LEU A 128 1.95 -20.44 -5.18
CA LEU A 128 1.25 -20.58 -3.90
C LEU A 128 0.34 -19.38 -3.62
N LYS A 129 0.79 -18.18 -3.97
CA LYS A 129 0.10 -16.93 -3.70
C LYS A 129 0.25 -15.96 -4.86
N LEU A 130 -0.76 -15.12 -5.08
CA LEU A 130 -0.62 -13.89 -5.86
C LEU A 130 -0.47 -12.75 -4.87
N ILE A 131 0.49 -11.88 -5.13
CA ILE A 131 0.75 -10.71 -4.31
C ILE A 131 0.16 -9.53 -5.05
N ARG A 132 -0.92 -8.96 -4.50
CA ARG A 132 -1.55 -7.71 -4.94
C ARG A 132 -2.11 -7.66 -6.38
N PHE A 133 -2.27 -8.80 -7.03
CA PHE A 133 -2.91 -8.87 -8.36
C PHE A 133 -4.33 -8.27 -8.34
N GLU A 134 -4.60 -7.34 -9.25
CA GLU A 134 -5.92 -6.79 -9.47
C GLU A 134 -6.72 -7.71 -10.42
N HIS A 135 -7.73 -8.42 -9.91
CA HIS A 135 -8.47 -9.45 -10.67
C HIS A 135 -9.02 -9.03 -12.05
N ALA A 136 -9.22 -7.73 -12.30
CA ALA A 136 -9.72 -7.22 -13.57
C ALA A 136 -8.64 -7.21 -14.68
N THR A 137 -7.37 -7.04 -14.30
CA THR A 137 -6.24 -6.87 -15.22
C THR A 137 -5.22 -7.97 -15.08
N ASP A 138 -5.02 -8.49 -13.87
CA ASP A 138 -3.90 -9.36 -13.52
C ASP A 138 -4.39 -10.78 -13.22
N HIS A 139 -3.70 -11.76 -13.79
CA HIS A 139 -4.06 -13.17 -13.62
C HIS A 139 -2.94 -14.10 -14.05
N LEU A 140 -2.98 -15.32 -13.53
CA LEU A 140 -2.25 -16.43 -14.12
C LEU A 140 -2.94 -16.85 -15.42
N ASN A 141 -2.15 -17.09 -16.45
CA ASN A 141 -2.66 -17.57 -17.73
C ASN A 141 -2.94 -19.07 -17.62
N LEU A 142 -4.21 -19.40 -17.39
CA LEU A 142 -4.70 -20.77 -17.23
C LEU A 142 -5.53 -21.21 -18.45
N PRO A 143 -5.52 -22.51 -18.81
CA PRO A 143 -4.73 -23.59 -18.21
C PRO A 143 -3.25 -23.51 -18.59
N ARG A 144 -2.37 -24.02 -17.71
CA ARG A 144 -0.92 -24.06 -17.97
C ARG A 144 -0.58 -25.09 -19.04
N GLU A 145 0.34 -24.74 -19.95
CA GLU A 145 0.86 -25.67 -20.95
C GLU A 145 1.97 -26.59 -20.41
N SER A 146 2.68 -26.17 -19.35
CA SER A 146 3.78 -26.91 -18.76
C SER A 146 3.81 -26.82 -17.23
N ARG A 147 4.29 -27.88 -16.57
CA ARG A 147 4.55 -27.91 -15.12
C ARG A 147 5.80 -27.13 -14.71
N THR A 148 6.68 -26.81 -15.65
CA THR A 148 7.91 -26.06 -15.38
C THR A 148 7.78 -24.56 -15.61
N ARG A 149 6.69 -24.12 -16.25
CA ARG A 149 6.47 -22.74 -16.67
C ARG A 149 5.13 -22.22 -16.18
N VAL A 150 5.11 -20.99 -15.70
CA VAL A 150 3.91 -20.24 -15.33
C VAL A 150 3.92 -18.95 -16.14
N ASP A 151 2.91 -18.76 -16.98
CA ASP A 151 2.67 -17.51 -17.69
C ASP A 151 1.67 -16.66 -16.90
N PHE A 152 1.87 -15.35 -16.87
CA PHE A 152 1.02 -14.42 -16.13
C PHE A 152 0.87 -13.09 -16.88
N THR A 153 -0.23 -12.41 -16.62
CA THR A 153 -0.49 -11.02 -17.01
C THR A 153 -0.54 -10.19 -15.74
N SER A 154 0.20 -9.08 -15.70
CA SER A 154 0.22 -8.15 -14.56
C SER A 154 0.57 -6.75 -15.04
N GLN A 155 -0.15 -5.77 -14.52
CA GLN A 155 0.03 -4.35 -14.81
C GLN A 155 0.06 -3.55 -13.52
N THR A 156 1.12 -2.77 -13.31
CA THR A 156 1.25 -1.96 -12.09
C THR A 156 1.29 -0.47 -12.41
N THR A 157 0.82 0.35 -11.47
CA THR A 157 1.02 1.81 -11.48
C THR A 157 1.82 2.25 -10.25
N VAL A 158 1.12 2.69 -9.20
CA VAL A 158 1.69 3.22 -7.93
C VAL A 158 2.13 2.12 -6.95
N HIS A 159 1.89 0.86 -7.30
CA HIS A 159 2.09 -0.32 -6.46
C HIS A 159 3.01 -1.36 -7.12
N TYR A 160 3.13 -2.51 -6.47
CA TYR A 160 3.88 -3.67 -6.92
C TYR A 160 3.00 -4.93 -6.85
N ASP A 161 3.33 -5.89 -7.69
CA ASP A 161 2.71 -7.21 -7.74
C ASP A 161 3.76 -8.29 -7.48
N GLY A 162 3.33 -9.55 -7.39
CA GLY A 162 4.25 -10.68 -7.33
C GLY A 162 3.61 -12.06 -7.26
N LEU A 163 4.50 -13.07 -7.18
CA LEU A 163 4.22 -14.50 -7.04
C LEU A 163 5.04 -15.11 -5.89
#